data_AF-U2RDG8-F1
#
_entry.id   AF-U2RDG8-F1
#
_cell.length_a   1.000
_cell.length_b   1.000
_cell.length_c   1.000
_cell.angle_alpha   90.00
_cell.angle_beta   90.00
_cell.angle_gamma   90.00
#
_symmetry.space_group_name_H-M   'P 1'
#
loop_
_entity.id
_entity.type
_entity.pdbx_description
1 polymer ?
#
loop_
_entity_poly.entity_id
_entity_poly.type
_entity_poly.pdbx_seq_one_letter_code
_entity_poly.pdbx_strand_id
1 'polypeptide(L)' 'MEKKFYEVKFTESAEKDLKKLNKSNKAIAKLLKKWISENLIGTQNPKQRGKALTGNLKGLWRYRVGSYRIVAEIKNDI' A
#
# COMPACT_ATOMS: atom_id res chain seq x y z
N MET A 1 -14.64 5.29 22.15
CA MET A 1 -13.74 4.46 21.32
C MET A 1 -12.96 5.40 20.42
N GLU A 2 -11.64 5.49 20.60
CA GLU A 2 -10.77 6.30 19.76
C GLU A 2 -10.69 5.70 18.35
N LYS A 3 -10.91 6.54 17.33
CA LYS A 3 -10.71 6.18 15.94
C LYS A 3 -9.21 6.27 15.63
N LYS A 4 -8.50 5.15 15.66
CA LYS A 4 -7.11 5.07 15.16
C LYS A 4 -7.13 5.14 13.63
N PHE A 5 -6.31 6.02 13.08
CA PHE A 5 -6.11 6.18 11.64
C PHE A 5 -4.70 5.74 11.26
N TYR A 6 -4.55 5.13 10.09
CA TYR A 6 -3.26 4.63 9.62
C TYR A 6 -2.53 5.66 8.77
N GLU A 7 -1.22 5.75 8.98
CA GLU A 7 -0.29 6.42 8.09
C GLU A 7 0.40 5.42 7.14
N VAL A 8 0.97 5.93 6.05
CA VAL A 8 1.69 5.12 5.06
C VAL A 8 3.14 5.57 5.03
N LYS A 9 4.06 4.62 5.22
CA LYS A 9 5.50 4.79 5.05
C LYS A 9 6.00 3.90 3.93
N PHE A 10 6.82 4.44 3.05
CA PHE A 10 7.45 3.67 1.97
C PHE A 10 8.80 3.13 2.44
N THR A 11 9.06 1.86 2.16
CA THR A 11 10.40 1.28 2.26
C THR A 11 11.26 1.77 1.10
N GLU A 12 12.59 1.76 1.25
CA GLU A 12 13.52 2.12 0.16
C GLU A 12 13.30 1.32 -1.13
N SER A 13 12.97 0.03 -1.02
CA SER A 13 12.67 -0.81 -2.19
C SER A 13 11.43 -0.31 -2.93
N ALA A 14 10.35 -0.05 -2.21
CA ALA A 14 9.12 0.53 -2.76
C ALA A 14 9.36 1.90 -3.42
N GLU A 15 10.21 2.75 -2.84
CA GLU A 15 10.57 4.03 -3.46
C GLU A 15 11.35 3.85 -4.77
N LYS A 16 12.31 2.92 -4.79
CA LYS A 16 13.07 2.56 -6.00
C LYS A 16 12.14 2.03 -7.09
N ASP A 17 11.21 1.15 -6.74
CA ASP A 17 10.23 0.60 -7.69
C ASP A 17 9.29 1.67 -8.23
N LEU A 18 8.79 2.56 -7.37
CA LEU A 18 7.96 3.68 -7.77
C LEU A 18 8.72 4.66 -8.67
N LYS A 19 10.01 4.90 -8.42
CA LYS A 19 10.87 5.75 -9.27
C LYS A 19 11.10 5.11 -10.64
N LYS A 20 11.38 3.80 -10.70
CA LYS A 20 11.50 3.05 -11.96
C LYS A 20 10.19 3.07 -12.76
N LEU A 21 9.07 2.85 -12.08
CA LEU A 21 7.74 2.91 -12.69
C LEU A 21 7.43 4.32 -13.17
N ASN A 22 7.77 5.37 -12.42
CA ASN A 22 7.53 6.75 -12.85
C ASN A 22 8.35 7.14 -14.09
N LYS A 23 9.57 6.61 -14.24
CA LYS A 23 10.41 6.81 -15.42
C LYS A 23 9.85 6.11 -16.66
N SER A 24 9.33 4.88 -16.51
CA SER A 24 8.79 4.08 -17.61
C SER A 24 7.35 4.41 -17.96
N ASN A 25 6.51 4.67 -16.95
CA ASN A 25 5.10 5.00 -17.08
C ASN A 25 4.61 5.90 -15.93
N LYS A 26 4.72 7.22 -16.14
CA LYS A 26 4.31 8.26 -15.20
C LYS A 26 2.82 8.20 -14.82
N ALA A 27 1.95 7.82 -15.75
CA ALA A 27 0.51 7.76 -15.52
C ALA A 27 0.16 6.69 -14.47
N ILE A 28 0.76 5.50 -14.58
CA ILE A 28 0.57 4.44 -13.58
C ILE A 28 1.16 4.84 -12.23
N ALA A 29 2.35 5.43 -12.19
CA ALA A 29 2.91 5.91 -10.92
C ALA A 29 1.99 6.92 -10.22
N LYS A 30 1.37 7.83 -10.97
CA LYS A 30 0.38 8.78 -10.45
C LYS A 30 -0.89 8.07 -9.98
N LEU A 31 -1.38 7.08 -10.72
CA LEU A 31 -2.53 6.26 -10.34
C LEU A 31 -2.29 5.53 -9.01
N LEU A 32 -1.14 4.88 -8.84
CA LEU A 32 -0.81 4.17 -7.61
C LEU A 32 -0.70 5.12 -6.41
N LYS A 33 -0.03 6.27 -6.58
CA LYS A 33 0.07 7.29 -5.52
C LYS A 33 -1.31 7.82 -5.13
N LYS A 34 -2.16 8.12 -6.11
CA LYS A 34 -3.54 8.57 -5.86
C LYS A 34 -4.33 7.51 -5.09
N TRP A 35 -4.25 6.25 -5.53
CA TRP A 35 -4.93 5.15 -4.87
C TRP A 35 -4.47 4.98 -3.41
N ILE A 36 -3.17 5.05 -3.13
CA ILE A 36 -2.64 4.98 -1.76
C ILE A 36 -3.21 6.12 -0.91
N SER A 37 -3.19 7.34 -1.45
CA SER A 37 -3.70 8.53 -0.74
C SER A 37 -5.18 8.44 -0.40
N GLU A 38 -6.00 7.89 -1.31
CA GLU A 38 -7.45 7.82 -1.14
C GLU A 38 -7.91 6.63 -0.28
N ASN A 39 -7.09 5.58 -0.17
CA ASN A 39 -7.54 4.30 0.38
C ASN A 39 -6.76 3.86 1.63
N LEU A 40 -5.52 4.31 1.81
CA LEU A 40 -4.64 3.85 2.89
C LEU A 40 -4.25 4.98 3.86
N ILE A 41 -4.05 6.21 3.38
CA ILE A 41 -3.74 7.34 4.26
C ILE A 41 -5.02 7.77 4.98
N GLY A 42 -4.99 7.82 6.32
CA GLY A 42 -6.15 8.23 7.10
C GLY A 42 -7.31 7.22 7.06
N THR A 43 -7.05 5.96 6.68
CA THR A 43 -8.05 4.90 6.80
C THR A 43 -8.12 4.38 8.22
N GLN A 44 -9.29 3.91 8.65
CA GLN A 44 -9.45 3.19 9.92
C GLN A 44 -9.30 1.68 9.76
N ASN A 45 -9.46 1.18 8.54
CA ASN A 45 -9.40 -0.24 8.24
C ASN A 45 -8.59 -0.48 6.96
N PRO A 46 -7.25 -0.52 7.06
CA PRO A 46 -6.40 -0.77 5.90
C PRO A 46 -6.67 -2.16 5.31
N LYS A 47 -7.17 -3.12 6.10
CA LYS A 47 -7.44 -4.49 5.64
C LYS A 47 -8.63 -4.57 4.69
N GLN A 48 -9.54 -3.60 4.69
CA GLN A 48 -10.81 -3.64 3.93
C GLN A 48 -10.62 -3.84 2.42
N ARG A 49 -9.57 -3.25 1.84
CA ARG A 49 -9.35 -3.21 0.38
C ARG A 49 -8.27 -4.15 -0.12
N GLY A 50 -7.71 -4.97 0.78
CA GLY A 50 -6.60 -5.87 0.49
C GLY A 50 -6.87 -7.29 0.96
N LYS A 51 -5.95 -8.19 0.62
CA LYS A 51 -5.95 -9.58 1.11
C LYS A 51 -4.64 -9.89 1.80
N ALA A 52 -4.70 -10.61 2.90
CA ALA A 52 -3.52 -11.18 3.54
C ALA A 52 -2.80 -12.11 2.56
N LEU A 53 -1.47 -12.01 2.52
CA LEU A 53 -0.62 -13.00 1.87
C LEU A 53 -0.43 -14.20 2.79
N THR A 54 -0.13 -15.36 2.20
CA THR A 54 -0.02 -16.65 2.89
C THR A 54 1.39 -17.24 2.72
N GLY A 55 1.67 -18.34 3.43
CA GLY A 55 2.98 -19.00 3.41
C GLY A 55 4.10 -18.10 3.95
N ASN A 56 5.22 -18.06 3.24
CA ASN A 56 6.42 -17.31 3.64
C ASN A 56 6.22 -15.79 3.67
N LEU A 57 5.12 -15.28 3.11
CA LEU A 57 4.77 -13.86 3.10
C LEU A 57 3.64 -13.53 4.10
N LYS A 58 3.35 -14.44 5.04
CA LYS A 58 2.38 -14.21 6.11
C LYS A 58 2.73 -12.95 6.89
N GLY A 59 1.73 -12.14 7.19
CA GLY A 59 1.88 -10.83 7.85
C GLY A 59 1.87 -9.65 6.88
N LEU A 60 2.11 -9.91 5.58
CA LEU A 60 1.97 -8.89 4.54
C LEU A 60 0.55 -8.86 3.97
N TRP A 61 0.14 -7.67 3.55
CA TRP A 61 -1.12 -7.40 2.86
C TRP A 61 -0.85 -7.00 1.41
N ARG A 62 -1.70 -7.49 0.51
CA ARG A 62 -1.67 -7.15 -0.91
C ARG A 62 -2.92 -6.38 -1.30
N TYR A 63 -2.73 -5.22 -1.90
CA TYR A 63 -3.75 -4.42 -2.56
C TYR A 63 -3.63 -4.54 -4.07
N ARG A 64 -4.77 -4.67 -4.77
CA ARG A 64 -4.80 -4.72 -6.23
C ARG A 64 -5.27 -3.37 -6.77
N VAL A 65 -4.48 -2.78 -7.66
CA VAL A 65 -4.80 -1.54 -8.37
C VAL A 65 -4.66 -1.80 -9.87
N GLY A 66 -5.77 -2.14 -10.52
CA GLY A 66 -5.75 -2.62 -11.91
C GLY A 66 -4.87 -3.87 -12.07
N SER A 67 -3.84 -3.75 -12.91
CA SER A 67 -2.84 -4.80 -13.16
C SER A 67 -1.68 -4.83 -12.16
N TYR A 68 -1.60 -3.84 -11.26
CA TYR A 68 -0.51 -3.65 -10.32
C TYR A 68 -0.88 -4.13 -8.91
N ARG A 69 0.15 -4.40 -8.11
CA ARG A 69 0.02 -4.84 -6.72
C ARG A 69 0.84 -3.92 -5.83
N ILE A 70 0.24 -3.49 -4.73
CA ILE A 70 0.94 -2.84 -3.63
C ILE A 70 1.01 -3.88 -2.51
N VAL A 71 2.22 -4.13 -2.01
CA VAL A 71 2.45 -5.01 -0.86
C VAL A 71 2.84 -4.12 0.31
N ALA A 72 2.18 -4.32 1.45
CA ALA A 72 2.44 -3.53 2.64
C ALA A 72 2.36 -4.42 3.89
N GLU A 73 3.13 -4.08 4.90
CA GLU A 73 2.94 -4.56 6.26
C GLU A 73 1.93 -3.62 6.96
N ILE A 74 0.99 -4.18 7.71
CA ILE A 74 0.07 -3.38 8.55
C ILE A 74 0.55 -3.52 9.99
N LYS A 75 1.15 -2.45 10.50
CA LYS A 75 1.56 -2.36 11.90
C LYS A 75 0.41 -1.79 12.72
N ASN A 76 -0.13 -2.59 13.61
CA ASN A 76 -0.99 -2.11 14.67
C ASN A 76 -0.09 -1.90 15.88
N ASP A 77 0.09 -0.64 16.30
CA ASP A 77 0.56 -0.41 17.66
C ASP A 77 -0.47 -1.02 18.60
N ILE A 78 -0.02 -2.04 19.33
CA ILE A 78 -0.75 -2.81 20.34
C ILE A 78 -1.59 -1.86 21.22
#